data_AF-A0A1B9NSW2-F1
#
_entry.id   AF-A0A1B9NSW2-F1
#
_cell.length_a   1.000
_cell.length_b   1.000
_cell.length_c   1.000
_cell.angle_alpha   90.00
_cell.angle_beta   90.00
_cell.angle_gamma   90.00
#
_symmetry.space_group_name_H-M   'P 1'
#
loop_
_entity.id
_entity.type
_entity.pdbx_description
1 polymer ?
#
loop_
_entity_poly.entity_id
_entity_poly.type
_entity_poly.pdbx_seq_one_letter_code
_entity_poly.pdbx_strand_id
1 'polypeptide(L)'
;MPENNAWLDPEGEFEWVAIHELIPVKYYKKFNNNKNYLMPSKAADLWGRKLLPETFLPFAIDAGGNYFCIDINNGKIYYYTLDTWSDNLSLTDNQDKSTLFLCNSFNEFISKLVCEDDLDDLYGL
;
A
#
# COMPACT_ATOMS: atom_id res chain seq x y z
N MET A 1 -2.52 15.80 3.13
CA MET A 1 -2.00 14.47 3.52
C MET A 1 -1.03 14.66 4.69
N PRO A 2 -0.61 13.62 5.43
CA PRO A 2 0.52 13.80 6.35
C PRO A 2 1.71 14.39 5.58
N GLU A 3 2.47 15.26 6.23
CA GLU A 3 3.64 15.93 5.63
C GLU A 3 4.66 14.89 5.14
N ASN A 4 4.93 13.87 5.96
CA ASN A 4 5.70 12.71 5.54
C ASN A 4 4.76 11.63 4.99
N ASN A 5 4.80 11.42 3.68
CA ASN A 5 3.92 10.51 2.95
C ASN A 5 4.66 9.58 1.99
N ALA A 6 5.92 9.83 1.67
CA ALA A 6 6.70 9.03 0.73
C ALA A 6 7.59 8.03 1.45
N TRP A 7 7.68 6.81 0.92
CA TRP A 7 8.64 5.80 1.34
C TRP A 7 9.70 5.65 0.26
N LEU A 8 10.95 5.95 0.62
CA LEU A 8 12.12 5.81 -0.25
C LEU A 8 12.79 4.46 0.02
N ASP A 9 13.11 3.73 -1.05
CA ASP A 9 13.87 2.49 -0.96
C ASP A 9 15.27 2.74 -0.39
N PRO A 10 15.62 2.17 0.78
CA PRO A 10 16.95 2.32 1.36
C PRO A 10 18.07 1.75 0.51
N GLU A 11 17.77 0.77 -0.35
CA GLU A 11 18.75 0.11 -1.22
C GLU A 11 18.87 0.81 -2.60
N GLY A 12 17.90 1.68 -2.94
CA GLY A 12 17.86 2.40 -4.20
C GLY A 12 17.62 1.50 -5.42
N GLU A 13 17.07 0.31 -5.22
CA GLU A 13 16.66 -0.62 -6.28
C GLU A 13 15.32 -0.21 -6.92
N PHE A 14 14.46 0.45 -6.15
CA PHE A 14 13.12 0.87 -6.58
C PHE A 14 12.90 2.37 -6.42
N GLU A 15 12.01 2.92 -7.25
CA GLU A 15 11.51 4.29 -7.06
C GLU A 15 10.72 4.41 -5.76
N TRP A 16 10.66 5.63 -5.23
CA TRP A 16 9.86 5.91 -4.05
C TRP A 16 8.37 5.77 -4.34
N VAL A 17 7.61 5.46 -3.30
CA VAL A 17 6.15 5.34 -3.38
C VAL A 17 5.49 6.23 -2.34
N ALA A 18 4.44 6.97 -2.72
CA ALA A 18 3.77 7.90 -1.83
C ALA A 18 2.35 7.48 -1.46
N ILE A 19 2.04 7.67 -0.18
CA ILE A 19 0.69 7.55 0.35
C ILE A 19 -0.13 8.75 -0.14
N HIS A 20 -1.16 8.44 -0.92
CA HIS A 20 -2.16 9.42 -1.33
C HIS A 20 -3.35 9.47 -0.37
N GLU A 21 -3.81 8.34 0.20
CA GLU A 21 -4.90 8.34 1.19
C GLU A 21 -4.74 7.18 2.18
N LEU A 22 -5.00 7.46 3.47
CA LEU A 22 -5.06 6.44 4.52
C LEU A 22 -6.46 5.80 4.56
N ILE A 23 -6.51 4.47 4.68
CA ILE A 23 -7.75 3.71 4.75
C ILE A 23 -8.23 3.68 6.21
N PRO A 24 -9.45 4.17 6.51
CA PRO A 24 -9.93 4.26 7.88
C PRO A 24 -10.24 2.88 8.50
N VAL A 25 -9.81 2.68 9.74
CA VAL A 25 -10.15 1.46 10.51
C VAL A 25 -11.62 1.47 10.95
N LYS A 26 -12.12 2.62 11.41
CA LYS A 26 -13.48 2.78 11.97
C LYS A 26 -14.03 4.17 11.66
N TYR A 27 -15.35 4.28 11.49
CA TYR A 27 -16.15 5.51 11.36
C TYR A 27 -15.49 6.66 10.58
N TYR A 28 -15.83 6.79 9.30
CA TYR A 28 -15.26 7.84 8.46
C TYR A 28 -16.31 8.81 7.92
N LYS A 29 -16.35 10.02 8.51
CA LYS A 29 -17.36 11.04 8.21
C LYS A 29 -17.29 11.56 6.77
N LYS A 30 -16.09 11.69 6.17
CA LYS A 30 -15.92 12.15 4.78
C LYS A 30 -16.63 11.25 3.76
N PHE A 31 -16.89 9.98 4.09
CA PHE A 31 -17.67 9.05 3.27
C PHE A 31 -19.07 8.79 3.82
N ASN A 32 -19.67 9.76 4.52
CA ASN A 32 -20.99 9.63 5.14
C ASN A 32 -21.13 8.38 6.05
N ASN A 33 -20.04 8.01 6.73
CA ASN A 33 -19.91 6.79 7.53
C ASN A 33 -20.20 5.48 6.76
N ASN A 34 -20.01 5.46 5.44
CA ASN A 34 -20.18 4.27 4.62
C ASN A 34 -19.08 3.24 4.96
N LYS A 35 -19.51 2.06 5.44
CA LYS A 35 -18.62 0.98 5.88
C LYS A 35 -17.77 0.42 4.75
N ASN A 36 -18.18 0.54 3.49
CA ASN A 36 -17.45 -0.01 2.34
C ASN A 36 -16.09 0.66 2.10
N TYR A 37 -15.84 1.81 2.73
CA TYR A 37 -14.54 2.50 2.71
C TYR A 37 -13.64 2.12 3.89
N LEU A 38 -14.12 1.29 4.83
CA LEU A 38 -13.31 0.85 5.96
C LEU A 38 -12.33 -0.23 5.55
N MET A 39 -11.20 -0.25 6.24
CA MET A 39 -10.12 -1.21 6.06
C MET A 39 -10.60 -2.68 5.98
N PRO A 40 -11.45 -3.18 6.90
CA PRO A 40 -11.92 -4.58 6.81
C PRO A 40 -12.82 -4.84 5.60
N SER A 41 -13.64 -3.86 5.20
CA SER A 41 -14.52 -4.00 4.03
C SER A 41 -13.72 -3.96 2.72
N LYS A 42 -12.66 -3.15 2.66
CA LYS A 42 -11.74 -3.13 1.53
C LYS A 42 -10.96 -4.43 1.42
N ALA A 43 -10.42 -4.93 2.52
CA ALA A 43 -9.76 -6.23 2.57
C ALA A 43 -10.68 -7.35 2.07
N ALA A 44 -11.91 -7.43 2.61
CA ALA A 44 -12.88 -8.45 2.20
C ALA A 44 -13.23 -8.41 0.71
N ASP A 45 -13.39 -7.22 0.11
CA ASP A 45 -13.63 -7.08 -1.34
C ASP A 45 -12.44 -7.58 -2.17
N LEU A 46 -11.23 -7.13 -1.82
CA LEU A 46 -10.01 -7.45 -2.56
C LEU A 46 -9.64 -8.93 -2.46
N TRP A 47 -9.79 -9.52 -1.26
CA TRP A 47 -9.60 -10.96 -1.04
C TRP A 47 -10.66 -11.78 -1.77
N GLY A 48 -11.93 -11.41 -1.69
CA GLY A 48 -13.03 -12.12 -2.37
C GLY A 48 -12.87 -12.13 -3.90
N ARG A 49 -12.23 -11.09 -4.46
CA ARG A 49 -11.90 -10.97 -5.89
C ARG A 49 -10.52 -11.52 -6.25
N LYS A 50 -9.76 -12.03 -5.27
CA LYS A 50 -8.39 -12.54 -5.40
C LYS A 50 -7.38 -11.52 -5.92
N LEU A 51 -7.66 -10.22 -5.73
CA LEU A 51 -6.78 -9.13 -6.15
C LEU A 51 -5.62 -8.89 -5.19
N LEU A 52 -5.73 -9.36 -3.95
CA LEU A 52 -4.67 -9.37 -2.94
C LEU A 52 -4.51 -10.77 -2.34
N PRO A 53 -3.31 -11.12 -1.85
CA PRO A 53 -3.16 -12.21 -0.89
C PRO A 53 -4.09 -12.01 0.31
N GLU A 54 -4.74 -13.08 0.78
CA GLU A 54 -5.72 -13.02 1.88
C GLU A 54 -5.13 -12.59 3.24
N THR A 55 -3.81 -12.49 3.33
CA THR A 55 -3.09 -12.05 4.52
C THR A 55 -2.72 -10.56 4.45
N PHE A 56 -2.86 -9.93 3.28
CA PHE A 56 -2.50 -8.53 3.07
C PHE A 56 -3.69 -7.65 3.43
N LEU A 57 -3.57 -6.95 4.55
CA LEU A 57 -4.53 -5.96 5.02
C LEU A 57 -4.11 -4.57 4.50
N PRO A 58 -4.84 -3.97 3.53
CA PRO A 58 -4.47 -2.68 2.97
C PRO A 58 -4.75 -1.56 3.97
N PHE A 59 -3.77 -0.70 4.25
CA PHE A 59 -3.94 0.43 5.18
C PHE A 59 -3.79 1.81 4.52
N ALA A 60 -3.23 1.87 3.32
CA ALA A 60 -3.14 3.11 2.54
C ALA A 60 -3.21 2.81 1.04
N ILE A 61 -3.46 3.85 0.25
CA ILE A 61 -3.50 3.80 -1.21
C ILE A 61 -2.64 4.93 -1.78
N ASP A 62 -1.97 4.69 -2.89
CA ASP A 62 -1.30 5.74 -3.67
C ASP A 62 -2.27 6.44 -4.64
N ALA A 63 -1.76 7.37 -5.45
CA ALA A 63 -2.58 8.12 -6.41
C ALA A 63 -3.04 7.25 -7.61
N GLY A 64 -2.32 6.17 -7.91
CA GLY A 64 -2.62 5.22 -8.99
C GLY A 64 -3.64 4.15 -8.61
N GLY A 65 -3.96 4.01 -7.32
CA GLY A 65 -4.88 2.99 -6.80
C GLY A 65 -4.20 1.73 -6.28
N ASN A 66 -2.88 1.73 -6.15
CA ASN A 66 -2.08 0.65 -5.57
C ASN A 66 -2.06 0.75 -4.05
N TYR A 67 -1.87 -0.38 -3.38
CA TYR A 67 -2.07 -0.47 -1.94
C TYR A 67 -0.77 -0.60 -1.16
N PHE A 68 -0.71 0.07 -0.01
CA PHE A 68 0.20 -0.28 1.06
C PHE A 68 -0.50 -1.26 2.00
N CYS A 69 0.12 -2.40 2.23
CA CYS A 69 -0.45 -3.52 2.97
C CYS A 69 0.43 -3.92 4.15
N ILE A 70 -0.20 -4.32 5.25
CA ILE A 70 0.45 -5.06 6.32
C ILE A 70 0.06 -6.53 6.19
N ASP A 71 1.04 -7.43 6.19
CA ASP A 71 0.78 -8.86 6.27
C ASP A 71 0.40 -9.23 7.71
N ILE A 72 -0.83 -9.67 7.91
CA ILE A 72 -1.38 -9.99 9.24
C ILE A 72 -0.67 -11.17 9.92
N ASN A 73 0.09 -11.98 9.17
CA ASN A 73 0.80 -13.12 9.73
C ASN A 73 2.14 -12.75 10.38
N ASN A 74 2.82 -11.73 9.86
CA ASN A 74 4.19 -11.40 10.27
C ASN A 74 4.43 -9.90 10.56
N GLY A 75 3.47 -9.03 10.25
CA GLY A 75 3.54 -7.59 10.49
C GLY A 75 4.39 -6.80 9.50
N LYS A 76 4.96 -7.45 8.47
CA LYS A 76 5.76 -6.81 7.42
C LYS A 76 4.88 -5.93 6.53
N ILE A 77 5.52 -4.92 5.94
CA ILE A 77 4.87 -3.92 5.11
C ILE A 77 5.25 -4.14 3.65
N TYR A 78 4.25 -4.10 2.79
CA TYR A 78 4.35 -4.31 1.36
C TYR A 78 3.65 -3.20 0.59
N TYR A 79 4.15 -2.88 -0.59
CA TYR A 79 3.42 -2.14 -1.61
C TYR A 79 2.92 -3.15 -2.66
N TYR A 80 1.69 -2.99 -3.12
CA TYR A 80 1.03 -3.95 -4.00
C TYR A 80 0.36 -3.27 -5.19
N THR A 81 0.78 -3.65 -6.40
CA THR A 81 0.28 -3.10 -7.66
C THR A 81 -0.90 -3.89 -8.22
N LEU A 82 -1.89 -3.21 -8.81
CA LEU A 82 -3.06 -3.88 -9.40
C LEU A 82 -3.01 -4.02 -10.92
N ASP A 83 -2.10 -3.30 -11.58
CA ASP A 83 -2.00 -3.18 -13.04
C ASP A 83 -0.99 -4.15 -13.68
N THR A 84 -0.39 -5.04 -12.88
CA THR A 84 0.69 -5.96 -13.28
C THR A 84 0.22 -7.35 -13.71
N TRP A 85 -1.09 -7.58 -13.76
CA TRP A 85 -1.70 -8.89 -14.03
C TRP A 85 -1.32 -9.49 -15.38
N SER A 86 -1.08 -10.80 -15.41
CA SER A 86 -0.80 -11.58 -16.61
C SER A 86 -1.56 -12.90 -16.61
N ASP A 87 -2.30 -13.15 -17.70
CA ASP A 87 -3.03 -14.41 -17.90
C ASP A 87 -2.11 -15.63 -18.11
N ASN A 88 -0.82 -15.40 -18.32
CA ASN A 88 0.18 -16.46 -18.50
C ASN A 88 0.79 -16.95 -17.18
N LEU A 89 0.45 -16.30 -16.06
CA LEU A 89 0.96 -16.63 -14.74
C LEU A 89 -0.13 -17.28 -13.88
N SER A 90 0.28 -18.09 -12.91
CA SER A 90 -0.66 -18.56 -11.89
C SER A 90 -1.14 -17.39 -11.03
N LEU A 91 -2.18 -17.61 -10.21
CA LEU A 91 -2.63 -16.60 -9.26
C LEU A 91 -1.51 -16.18 -8.31
N THR A 92 -0.78 -17.16 -7.74
CA THR A 92 0.31 -16.91 -6.80
C THR A 92 1.44 -16.16 -7.48
N ASP A 93 1.84 -16.56 -8.68
CA ASP A 93 2.91 -15.86 -9.41
C ASP A 93 2.51 -14.42 -9.76
N ASN A 94 1.24 -14.17 -10.10
CA ASN A 94 0.73 -12.82 -10.30
C ASN A 94 0.79 -11.99 -9.00
N GLN A 95 0.40 -12.58 -7.88
CA GLN A 95 0.44 -11.90 -6.58
C GLN A 95 1.88 -11.61 -6.14
N ASP A 96 2.80 -12.56 -6.30
CA ASP A 96 4.22 -12.39 -5.97
C ASP A 96 4.86 -11.31 -6.85
N LYS A 97 4.61 -11.34 -8.17
CA LYS A 97 5.09 -10.32 -9.10
C LYS A 97 4.57 -8.92 -8.77
N SER A 98 3.38 -8.83 -8.21
CA SER A 98 2.71 -7.56 -7.89
C SER A 98 3.08 -7.04 -6.49
N THR A 99 3.94 -7.75 -5.76
CA THR A 99 4.29 -7.44 -4.37
C THR A 99 5.71 -6.89 -4.29
N LEU A 100 5.84 -5.70 -3.72
CA LEU A 100 7.11 -5.09 -3.34
C LEU A 100 7.22 -5.09 -1.81
N PHE A 101 8.29 -5.67 -1.27
CA PHE A 101 8.59 -5.58 0.17
C PHE A 101 9.14 -4.19 0.50
N LEU A 102 8.59 -3.54 1.53
CA LEU A 102 9.07 -2.24 2.00
C LEU A 102 9.91 -2.39 3.26
N CYS A 103 9.35 -2.95 4.33
CA CYS A 103 10.07 -3.06 5.60
C CYS A 103 9.45 -4.06 6.58
N ASN A 104 10.11 -4.30 7.71
CA ASN A 104 9.77 -5.40 8.61
C ASN A 104 8.61 -5.10 9.55
N SER A 105 8.22 -3.84 9.72
CA SER A 105 7.13 -3.48 10.64
C SER A 105 6.50 -2.14 10.29
N PHE A 106 5.26 -1.95 10.76
CA PHE A 106 4.58 -0.67 10.63
C PHE A 106 5.33 0.50 11.30
N ASN A 107 5.96 0.26 12.45
CA ASN A 107 6.75 1.30 13.11
C ASN A 107 7.98 1.71 12.29
N GLU A 108 8.65 0.73 11.69
CA GLU A 108 9.77 0.98 10.78
C GLU A 108 9.30 1.79 9.56
N PHE A 109 8.17 1.39 8.95
CA PHE A 109 7.57 2.11 7.84
C PHE A 109 7.33 3.59 8.15
N ILE A 110 6.61 3.87 9.24
CA ILE A 110 6.30 5.25 9.65
C ILE A 110 7.57 6.05 9.95
N SER A 111 8.57 5.43 10.58
CA SER A 111 9.84 6.11 10.91
C SER A 111 10.69 6.49 9.68
N LYS A 112 10.44 5.83 8.54
CA LYS A 112 11.16 6.04 7.28
C LYS A 112 10.40 6.92 6.28
N LEU A 113 9.17 7.35 6.62
CA LEU A 113 8.43 8.25 5.75
C LEU A 113 9.10 9.63 5.69
N VAL A 114 9.25 10.13 4.47
CA VAL A 114 9.79 11.46 4.15
C VAL A 114 8.72 12.29 3.43
N CYS A 115 8.96 13.60 3.30
CA CYS A 115 8.10 14.48 2.52
C CYS A 115 8.33 14.22 1.02
N GLU A 116 7.25 14.06 0.26
CA GLU A 116 7.30 13.92 -1.21
C GLU A 116 7.91 15.16 -1.87
N ASP A 117 7.57 16.37 -1.41
CA ASP A 117 8.13 17.63 -1.95
C ASP A 117 9.66 17.69 -1.79
N ASP A 118 10.20 17.12 -0.69
CA ASP A 118 11.66 17.06 -0.48
C ASP A 118 12.35 16.10 -1.49
N LEU A 119 11.63 15.07 -1.96
CA LEU A 119 12.12 14.15 -2.98
C LEU A 119 12.06 14.80 -4.36
N ASP A 120 10.98 15.50 -4.69
CA ASP A 120 10.84 16.21 -5.97
C ASP A 120 11.97 17.25 -6.13
N ASP A 121 12.29 18.01 -5.08
CA ASP A 121 13.43 18.94 -5.06
C ASP A 121 14.78 18.23 -5.25
N LEU A 122 14.95 17.05 -4.63
CA LEU A 122 16.19 16.27 -4.71
C LEU A 122 16.42 15.68 -6.10
N TYR A 123 15.34 15.23 -6.77
CA TYR A 123 15.39 14.60 -8.08
C TYR A 123 15.12 15.56 -9.25
N GLY A 124 14.73 16.81 -8.96
CA GLY A 124 14.46 17.85 -9.96
C GLY A 124 13.19 17.59 -10.78
N LEU A 125 12.14 17.07 -10.14
CA LEU A 125 10.84 16.74 -10.74
C LEU A 125 9.86 17.92 -10.72
#